data_AF-A0A2D8A936-F1
#
_entry.id   AF-A0A2D8A936-F1
#
_cell.length_a   1.000
_cell.length_b   1.000
_cell.length_c   1.000
_cell.angle_alpha   90.00
_cell.angle_beta   90.00
_cell.angle_gamma   90.00
#
_symmetry.space_group_name_H-M   'P 1'
#
loop_
_entity.id
_entity.type
_entity.pdbx_description
1 polymer ?
#
loop_
_entity_poly.entity_id
_entity_poly.type
_entity_poly.pdbx_seq_one_letter_code
_entity_poly.pdbx_strand_id
1 'polypeptide(L)'
;MTNQWLYKMRWLLLLPAAFALHLAVVSAFLAIGKSAEVTAQENTWLALADKLSFYNPNVDEAIARYERERAYLVAPEQRDEHLQYAMQRWESAQQKRPLWPYYKLGAFDIAVVMDAPEDEIQKRFADIVELAPNERGLDFGLLTLSMYAWNKLSEEQQAWVIERIRTTAYDTRVKVFESADITGVKLTLCVRLPWGMVKNYCRG
;
A
#
# COMPACT_ATOMS: atom_id res chain seq x y z
N MET A 1 27.13 52.14 13.30
CA MET A 1 27.10 51.06 14.31
C MET A 1 26.49 49.83 13.67
N THR A 2 27.32 48.96 13.11
CA THR A 2 26.90 47.69 12.51
C THR A 2 26.51 46.71 13.62
N ASN A 3 25.31 46.12 13.51
CA ASN A 3 24.70 45.23 14.49
C ASN A 3 25.58 43.98 14.77
N GLN A 4 26.51 44.08 15.73
CA GLN A 4 27.29 42.95 16.26
C GLN A 4 26.40 41.80 16.77
N TRP A 5 25.16 42.11 17.14
CA TRP A 5 24.16 41.15 17.58
C TRP A 5 23.72 40.17 16.48
N LEU A 6 23.53 40.65 15.23
CA LEU A 6 23.21 39.80 14.08
C LEU A 6 24.36 38.84 13.72
N TYR A 7 25.61 39.27 13.91
CA TYR A 7 26.79 38.42 13.64
C TYR A 7 26.90 37.27 14.65
N LYS A 8 26.59 37.53 15.93
CA LYS A 8 26.54 36.53 17.00
C LYS A 8 25.36 35.56 16.88
N MET A 9 24.36 35.83 16.05
CA MET A 9 23.21 34.96 15.82
C MET A 9 23.30 34.13 14.52
N ARG A 10 24.38 34.25 13.73
CA ARG A 10 24.54 33.50 12.46
C ARG A 10 24.52 31.97 12.65
N TRP A 11 24.97 31.47 13.81
CA TRP A 11 24.91 30.04 14.11
C TRP A 11 23.48 29.53 14.32
N LEU A 12 22.53 30.39 14.70
CA LEU A 12 21.11 30.03 14.79
C LEU A 12 20.50 29.72 13.41
N LEU A 13 21.11 30.22 12.32
CA LEU A 13 20.72 29.87 10.96
C LEU A 13 21.38 28.57 10.47
N LEU A 14 22.44 28.09 11.13
CA LEU A 14 23.10 26.83 10.74
C LEU A 14 22.27 25.61 11.11
N LEU A 15 21.53 25.65 12.23
CA LEU A 15 20.64 24.56 12.64
C LEU A 15 19.51 24.28 11.64
N PRO A 16 18.68 25.27 11.22
CA PRO A 16 17.65 25.03 10.22
C PRO A 16 18.25 24.69 8.85
N ALA A 17 19.40 25.25 8.49
CA ALA A 17 20.09 24.89 7.24
C ALA A 17 20.57 23.43 7.25
N ALA A 18 21.17 22.97 8.36
CA ALA A 18 21.60 21.59 8.53
C ALA A 18 20.40 20.62 8.54
N PHE A 19 19.30 21.00 9.19
CA PHE A 19 18.07 20.22 9.19
C PHE A 19 17.43 20.15 7.79
N ALA A 20 17.38 21.26 7.06
CA ALA A 20 16.90 21.28 5.69
C ALA A 20 17.77 20.42 4.75
N LEU A 21 19.10 20.51 4.89
CA LEU A 21 20.04 19.66 4.16
C LEU A 21 19.82 18.18 4.48
N HIS A 22 19.63 17.84 5.76
CA HIS A 22 19.32 16.48 6.18
C HIS A 22 18.02 15.96 5.53
N LEU A 23 16.93 16.73 5.59
CA LEU A 23 15.67 16.37 4.95
C LEU A 23 15.82 16.22 3.43
N ALA A 24 16.60 17.08 2.79
CA ALA A 24 16.89 17.00 1.36
C ALA A 24 17.66 15.72 1.01
N VAL A 25 18.68 15.35 1.79
CA VAL A 25 19.44 14.11 1.60
C VAL A 25 18.55 12.87 1.77
N VAL A 26 17.75 12.81 2.83
CA VAL A 26 16.81 11.70 3.05
C VAL A 26 15.80 11.60 1.90
N SER A 27 15.26 12.75 1.47
CA SER A 27 14.31 12.79 0.37
C SER A 27 14.94 12.36 -0.96
N ALA A 28 16.20 12.70 -1.20
CA ALA A 28 16.94 12.27 -2.39
C ALA A 28 17.16 10.76 -2.39
N PHE A 29 17.63 10.17 -1.28
CA PHE A 29 17.79 8.71 -1.18
C PHE A 29 16.48 7.97 -1.32
N LEU A 30 15.40 8.48 -0.70
CA LEU A 30 14.07 7.92 -0.87
C LEU A 30 13.61 7.97 -2.33
N ALA A 31 13.77 9.11 -3.00
CA ALA A 31 13.36 9.27 -4.39
C ALA A 31 14.12 8.32 -5.33
N ILE A 32 15.45 8.26 -5.18
CA ILE A 32 16.31 7.35 -5.96
C ILE A 32 15.91 5.90 -5.68
N GLY A 33 15.76 5.54 -4.41
CA GLY A 33 15.38 4.18 -3.99
C GLY A 33 14.03 3.75 -4.54
N LYS A 34 13.02 4.64 -4.57
CA LYS A 34 11.70 4.36 -5.16
C LYS A 34 11.73 4.21 -6.68
N SER A 35 12.67 4.88 -7.35
CA SER A 35 12.83 4.78 -8.80
C SER A 35 13.72 3.62 -9.25
N ALA A 36 14.45 2.99 -8.32
CA ALA A 36 15.30 1.86 -8.64
C ALA A 36 14.45 0.64 -9.00
N GLU A 37 14.91 -0.12 -9.99
CA GLU A 37 14.32 -1.41 -10.33
C GLU A 37 14.41 -2.38 -9.14
N VAL A 38 13.35 -3.15 -8.92
CA VAL A 38 13.36 -4.19 -7.89
C VAL A 38 14.14 -5.39 -8.38
N THR A 39 15.12 -5.81 -7.60
CA THR A 39 15.96 -6.97 -7.90
C THR A 39 15.96 -7.94 -6.72
N ALA A 40 16.64 -9.09 -6.85
CA ALA A 40 16.82 -10.01 -5.72
C ALA A 40 17.74 -9.43 -4.61
N GLN A 41 18.44 -8.33 -4.88
CA GLN A 41 19.35 -7.68 -3.93
C GLN A 41 18.63 -6.63 -3.08
N GLU A 42 19.30 -6.15 -2.04
CA GLU A 42 18.79 -5.05 -1.21
C GLU A 42 18.85 -3.70 -1.95
N ASN A 43 17.89 -2.83 -1.64
CA ASN A 43 17.91 -1.45 -2.11
C ASN A 43 18.77 -0.58 -1.17
N THR A 44 20.03 -0.39 -1.54
CA THR A 44 20.99 0.41 -0.74
C THR A 44 20.51 1.84 -0.50
N TRP A 45 19.77 2.43 -1.45
CA TRP A 45 19.26 3.80 -1.31
C TRP A 45 18.14 3.88 -0.28
N LEU A 46 17.21 2.91 -0.28
CA LEU A 46 16.19 2.83 0.76
C LEU A 46 16.79 2.50 2.12
N ALA A 47 17.82 1.65 2.19
CA ALA A 47 18.52 1.36 3.45
C ALA A 47 19.20 2.62 4.04
N LEU A 48 19.83 3.44 3.19
CA LEU A 48 20.39 4.73 3.60
C LEU A 48 19.31 5.73 4.02
N ALA A 49 18.19 5.78 3.29
CA ALA A 49 17.04 6.60 3.65
C ALA A 49 16.49 6.20 5.02
N ASP A 50 16.34 4.90 5.29
CA ASP A 50 15.85 4.38 6.57
C ASP A 50 16.77 4.79 7.73
N LYS A 51 18.06 4.50 7.58
CA LYS A 51 19.08 4.79 8.60
C LYS A 51 19.18 6.26 8.97
N LEU A 52 18.99 7.14 7.99
CA LEU A 52 19.08 8.59 8.21
C LEU A 52 17.74 9.19 8.60
N SER A 53 16.62 8.62 8.17
CA SER A 53 15.31 9.20 8.47
C SER A 53 14.96 9.09 9.96
N PHE A 54 14.21 10.07 10.44
CA PHE A 54 13.56 9.99 11.74
C PHE A 54 12.05 10.10 11.54
N TYR A 55 11.31 9.11 12.05
CA TYR A 55 9.83 9.10 12.04
C TYR A 55 9.23 9.41 10.64
N ASN A 56 9.64 8.67 9.60
CA ASN A 56 9.21 8.93 8.23
C ASN A 56 8.39 7.76 7.62
N PRO A 57 7.04 7.83 7.61
CA PRO A 57 6.20 6.77 7.08
C PRO A 57 6.35 6.53 5.58
N ASN A 58 6.87 7.51 4.82
CA ASN A 58 7.09 7.34 3.38
C ASN A 58 8.29 6.44 3.08
N VAL A 59 9.28 6.39 4.00
CA VAL A 59 10.40 5.46 3.91
C VAL A 59 9.93 4.05 4.22
N ASP A 60 9.11 3.88 5.27
CA ASP A 60 8.48 2.60 5.58
C ASP A 60 7.68 2.06 4.39
N GLU A 61 6.81 2.88 3.79
CA GLU A 61 6.04 2.51 2.61
C GLU A 61 6.94 2.08 1.45
N ALA A 62 8.01 2.83 1.17
CA ALA A 62 8.89 2.52 0.05
C ALA A 62 9.62 1.19 0.24
N ILE A 63 10.09 0.90 1.46
CA ILE A 63 10.71 -0.38 1.80
C ILE A 63 9.68 -1.50 1.69
N ALA A 64 8.48 -1.31 2.25
CA ALA A 64 7.43 -2.31 2.22
C ALA A 64 7.06 -2.72 0.78
N ARG A 65 6.94 -1.76 -0.13
CA ARG A 65 6.69 -2.01 -1.56
C ARG A 65 7.85 -2.76 -2.22
N TYR A 66 9.09 -2.31 -1.99
CA TYR A 66 10.28 -2.95 -2.54
C TYR A 66 10.38 -4.43 -2.13
N GLU A 67 10.20 -4.69 -0.83
CA GLU A 67 10.33 -6.04 -0.27
C GLU A 67 9.18 -6.96 -0.71
N ARG A 68 7.97 -6.42 -0.87
CA ARG A 68 6.84 -7.16 -1.46
C ARG A 68 7.11 -7.58 -2.91
N GLU A 69 7.72 -6.75 -3.73
CA GLU A 69 8.08 -7.14 -5.10
C GLU A 69 9.27 -8.10 -5.10
N ARG A 70 10.29 -7.83 -4.29
CA ARG A 70 11.48 -8.67 -4.13
C ARG A 70 11.17 -10.09 -3.68
N ALA A 71 10.14 -10.29 -2.87
CA ALA A 71 9.69 -11.60 -2.41
C ALA A 71 9.43 -12.61 -3.56
N TYR A 72 9.16 -12.13 -4.78
CA TYR A 72 8.94 -12.97 -5.97
C TYR A 72 10.18 -13.14 -6.85
N LEU A 73 11.29 -12.46 -6.53
CA LEU A 73 12.56 -12.51 -7.26
C LEU A 73 13.63 -13.32 -6.53
N VAL A 74 13.48 -13.47 -5.21
CA VAL A 74 14.37 -14.28 -4.37
C VAL A 74 14.01 -15.77 -4.42
N ALA A 75 14.82 -16.59 -3.75
CA ALA A 75 14.53 -18.02 -3.61
C ALA A 75 13.21 -18.23 -2.85
N PRO A 76 12.38 -19.24 -3.20
CA PRO A 76 11.08 -19.48 -2.58
C PRO A 76 11.12 -19.58 -1.05
N GLU A 77 12.22 -20.09 -0.50
CA GLU A 77 12.42 -20.26 0.94
C GLU A 77 12.56 -18.93 1.68
N GLN A 78 12.93 -17.85 0.97
CA GLN A 78 13.11 -16.50 1.51
C GLN A 78 11.87 -15.62 1.30
N ARG A 79 10.93 -16.03 0.45
CA ARG A 79 9.73 -15.26 0.10
C ARG A 79 9.01 -14.74 1.34
N ASP A 80 8.73 -15.63 2.29
CA ASP A 80 7.91 -15.29 3.45
C ASP A 80 8.65 -14.34 4.42
N GLU A 81 9.98 -14.42 4.51
CA GLU A 81 10.79 -13.47 5.28
C GLU A 81 10.64 -12.05 4.73
N HIS A 82 10.74 -11.88 3.40
CA HIS A 82 10.57 -10.59 2.75
C HIS A 82 9.14 -10.05 2.89
N LEU A 83 8.12 -10.91 2.79
CA LEU A 83 6.73 -10.51 3.00
C LEU A 83 6.45 -10.12 4.45
N GLN A 84 7.01 -10.84 5.43
CA GLN A 84 6.92 -10.46 6.85
C GLN A 84 7.60 -9.12 7.11
N TYR A 85 8.78 -8.89 6.53
CA TYR A 85 9.44 -7.61 6.65
C TYR A 85 8.62 -6.49 6.01
N ALA A 86 8.04 -6.72 4.83
CA ALA A 86 7.12 -5.77 4.20
C ALA A 86 5.91 -5.46 5.09
N MET A 87 5.30 -6.47 5.72
CA MET A 87 4.20 -6.29 6.68
C MET A 87 4.61 -5.39 7.85
N GLN A 88 5.75 -5.68 8.49
CA GLN A 88 6.26 -4.89 9.61
C GLN A 88 6.47 -3.42 9.22
N ARG A 89 6.99 -3.16 8.02
CA ARG A 89 7.16 -1.79 7.52
C ARG A 89 5.82 -1.11 7.27
N TRP A 90 4.82 -1.79 6.69
CA TRP A 90 3.47 -1.22 6.58
C TRP A 90 2.84 -0.90 7.93
N GLU A 91 2.98 -1.78 8.92
CA GLU A 91 2.47 -1.55 10.27
C GLU A 91 3.19 -0.39 10.96
N SER A 92 4.50 -0.26 10.75
CA SER A 92 5.26 0.91 11.22
C SER A 92 4.78 2.21 10.58
N ALA A 93 4.46 2.20 9.28
CA ALA A 93 3.89 3.36 8.59
C ALA A 93 2.51 3.74 9.17
N GLN A 94 1.68 2.74 9.48
CA GLN A 94 0.38 2.94 10.11
C GLN A 94 0.50 3.53 11.52
N GLN A 95 1.46 3.08 12.34
CA GLN A 95 1.69 3.68 13.66
C GLN A 95 2.07 5.16 13.55
N LYS A 96 2.89 5.51 12.55
CA LYS A 96 3.33 6.90 12.33
C LYS A 96 2.23 7.79 11.76
N ARG A 97 1.32 7.24 10.94
CA ARG A 97 0.22 7.96 10.30
C ARG A 97 -1.06 7.10 10.24
N PRO A 98 -1.77 6.93 11.37
CA PRO A 98 -2.85 5.94 11.49
C PRO A 98 -4.08 6.23 10.63
N LEU A 99 -4.30 7.50 10.28
CA LEU A 99 -5.43 7.93 9.46
C LEU A 99 -5.14 7.90 7.95
N TRP A 100 -4.00 7.34 7.53
CA TRP A 100 -3.66 7.21 6.11
C TRP A 100 -4.06 5.82 5.58
N PRO A 101 -5.16 5.71 4.82
CA PRO A 101 -5.75 4.42 4.52
C PRO A 101 -4.91 3.58 3.54
N TYR A 102 -4.07 4.21 2.72
CA TYR A 102 -3.20 3.50 1.77
C TYR A 102 -2.17 2.59 2.46
N TYR A 103 -1.77 2.89 3.71
CA TYR A 103 -0.87 2.01 4.47
C TYR A 103 -1.59 0.77 5.00
N LYS A 104 -2.88 0.92 5.36
CA LYS A 104 -3.74 -0.23 5.69
C LYS A 104 -3.99 -1.10 4.47
N LEU A 105 -4.24 -0.48 3.31
CA LEU A 105 -4.37 -1.20 2.04
C LEU A 105 -3.09 -1.96 1.65
N GLY A 106 -1.92 -1.35 1.86
CA GLY A 106 -0.63 -2.03 1.64
C GLY A 106 -0.44 -3.25 2.55
N ALA A 107 -0.78 -3.14 3.84
CA ALA A 107 -0.76 -4.29 4.74
C ALA A 107 -1.80 -5.36 4.37
N PHE A 108 -2.98 -4.96 3.89
CA PHE A 108 -4.00 -5.88 3.39
C PHE A 108 -3.51 -6.68 2.18
N ASP A 109 -2.80 -6.05 1.23
CA ASP A 109 -2.14 -6.75 0.12
C ASP A 109 -1.21 -7.85 0.64
N ILE A 110 -0.32 -7.54 1.59
CA ILE A 110 0.58 -8.55 2.17
C ILE A 110 -0.21 -9.69 2.82
N ALA A 111 -1.25 -9.38 3.59
CA ALA A 111 -2.08 -10.40 4.25
C ALA A 111 -2.75 -11.34 3.22
N VAL A 112 -3.27 -10.79 2.12
CA VAL A 112 -3.85 -11.58 1.03
C VAL A 112 -2.80 -12.46 0.37
N VAL A 113 -1.61 -11.91 0.09
CA VAL A 113 -0.49 -12.62 -0.55
C VAL A 113 0.10 -13.73 0.32
N MET A 114 0.09 -13.53 1.63
CA MET A 114 0.51 -14.52 2.63
C MET A 114 -0.59 -15.54 2.96
N ASP A 115 -1.74 -15.48 2.29
CA ASP A 115 -2.91 -16.31 2.55
C ASP A 115 -3.34 -16.29 4.04
N ALA A 116 -3.34 -15.10 4.65
CA ALA A 116 -3.68 -14.92 6.06
C ALA A 116 -5.06 -15.52 6.42
N PRO A 117 -5.28 -15.93 7.68
CA PRO A 117 -6.55 -16.46 8.14
C PRO A 117 -7.76 -15.54 7.91
N GLU A 118 -8.95 -16.12 7.86
CA GLU A 118 -10.20 -15.41 7.58
C GLU A 118 -10.43 -14.22 8.53
N ASP A 119 -10.24 -14.41 9.84
CA ASP A 119 -10.43 -13.36 10.84
C ASP A 119 -9.50 -12.16 10.64
N GLU A 120 -8.25 -12.41 10.23
CA GLU A 120 -7.30 -11.34 9.92
C GLU A 120 -7.71 -10.57 8.64
N ILE A 121 -8.09 -11.29 7.58
CA ILE A 121 -8.58 -10.68 6.33
C ILE A 121 -9.81 -9.82 6.59
N GLN A 122 -10.79 -10.34 7.32
CA GLN A 122 -12.03 -9.62 7.62
C GLN A 122 -11.76 -8.38 8.46
N LYS A 123 -10.91 -8.48 9.48
CA LYS A 123 -10.54 -7.34 10.32
C LYS A 123 -9.85 -6.25 9.50
N ARG A 124 -8.83 -6.59 8.71
CA ARG A 124 -8.09 -5.61 7.89
C ARG A 124 -9.00 -4.95 6.85
N PHE A 125 -9.91 -5.70 6.24
CA PHE A 125 -10.90 -5.16 5.32
C PHE A 125 -11.82 -4.15 6.03
N ALA A 126 -12.37 -4.52 7.19
CA ALA A 126 -13.25 -3.65 7.97
C ALA A 126 -12.55 -2.34 8.37
N ASP A 127 -11.30 -2.42 8.87
CA ASP A 127 -10.47 -1.26 9.22
C ASP A 127 -10.32 -0.27 8.05
N ILE A 128 -10.16 -0.75 6.82
CA ILE A 128 -10.02 0.10 5.63
C ILE A 128 -11.35 0.77 5.29
N VAL A 129 -12.43 0.00 5.27
CA VAL A 129 -13.77 0.49 4.90
C VAL A 129 -14.29 1.49 5.93
N GLU A 130 -14.04 1.27 7.22
CA GLU A 130 -14.41 2.21 8.29
C GLU A 130 -13.63 3.52 8.19
N LEU A 131 -12.31 3.44 7.94
CA LEU A 131 -11.46 4.63 7.88
C LEU A 131 -11.74 5.50 6.65
N ALA A 132 -12.00 4.87 5.49
CA ALA A 132 -12.05 5.57 4.21
C ALA A 132 -13.21 5.08 3.31
N PRO A 133 -14.47 5.19 3.76
CA PRO A 133 -15.63 4.59 3.08
C PRO A 133 -15.92 5.19 1.70
N ASN A 134 -15.35 6.33 1.31
CA ASN A 134 -15.61 7.00 0.03
C ASN A 134 -14.35 7.41 -0.72
N GLU A 135 -13.19 6.87 -0.33
CA GLU A 135 -11.90 7.22 -0.93
C GLU A 135 -11.72 6.47 -2.25
N ARG A 136 -12.11 7.11 -3.36
CA ARG A 136 -12.08 6.53 -4.71
C ARG A 136 -10.72 5.98 -5.13
N GLY A 137 -9.62 6.56 -4.62
CA GLY A 137 -8.26 6.11 -4.91
C GLY A 137 -7.93 4.73 -4.33
N LEU A 138 -8.67 4.24 -3.33
CA LEU A 138 -8.50 2.91 -2.74
C LEU A 138 -9.30 1.83 -3.45
N ASP A 139 -10.41 2.20 -4.11
CA ASP A 139 -11.36 1.25 -4.70
C ASP A 139 -10.65 0.23 -5.59
N PHE A 140 -9.73 0.68 -6.45
CA PHE A 140 -9.02 -0.23 -7.35
C PHE A 140 -8.26 -1.33 -6.60
N GLY A 141 -7.41 -0.95 -5.65
CA GLY A 141 -6.62 -1.92 -4.90
C GLY A 141 -7.50 -2.80 -4.01
N LEU A 142 -8.44 -2.18 -3.27
CA LEU A 142 -9.29 -2.91 -2.32
C LEU A 142 -10.20 -3.91 -3.03
N LEU A 143 -10.87 -3.51 -4.12
CA LEU A 143 -11.77 -4.40 -4.86
C LEU A 143 -11.01 -5.51 -5.59
N THR A 144 -9.81 -5.20 -6.12
CA THR A 144 -8.95 -6.20 -6.74
C THR A 144 -8.53 -7.26 -5.72
N LEU A 145 -8.00 -6.85 -4.57
CA LEU A 145 -7.60 -7.76 -3.49
C LEU A 145 -8.79 -8.54 -2.93
N SER A 146 -9.98 -7.94 -2.91
CA SER A 146 -11.22 -8.63 -2.52
C SER A 146 -11.55 -9.83 -3.41
N MET A 147 -11.14 -9.83 -4.69
CA MET A 147 -11.33 -11.00 -5.56
C MET A 147 -10.39 -12.13 -5.14
N TYR A 148 -9.14 -11.82 -4.82
CA TYR A 148 -8.16 -12.80 -4.33
C TYR A 148 -8.53 -13.38 -2.96
N ALA A 149 -9.17 -12.58 -2.11
CA ALA A 149 -9.57 -12.96 -0.77
C ALA A 149 -11.06 -13.34 -0.65
N TRP A 150 -11.77 -13.53 -1.76
CA TRP A 150 -13.24 -13.59 -1.79
C TRP A 150 -13.86 -14.56 -0.78
N ASN A 151 -13.30 -15.78 -0.70
CA ASN A 151 -13.79 -16.83 0.20
C ASN A 151 -13.45 -16.60 1.69
N LYS A 152 -12.64 -15.60 1.99
CA LYS A 152 -12.27 -15.15 3.35
C LYS A 152 -13.02 -13.88 3.76
N LEU A 153 -13.78 -13.27 2.86
CA LEU A 153 -14.65 -12.14 3.20
C LEU A 153 -15.96 -12.64 3.81
N SER A 154 -16.45 -11.94 4.83
CA SER A 154 -17.77 -12.23 5.39
C SER A 154 -18.88 -11.91 4.37
N GLU A 155 -20.09 -12.44 4.57
CA GLU A 155 -21.22 -12.16 3.67
C GLU A 155 -21.52 -10.66 3.54
N GLU A 156 -21.42 -9.92 4.65
CA GLU A 156 -21.59 -8.47 4.68
C GLU A 156 -20.50 -7.76 3.87
N GLN A 157 -19.24 -8.18 4.01
CA GLN A 157 -18.13 -7.61 3.25
C GLN A 157 -18.25 -7.93 1.76
N GLN A 158 -18.65 -9.14 1.39
CA GLN A 158 -18.93 -9.48 0.01
C GLN A 158 -20.07 -8.62 -0.56
N ALA A 159 -21.15 -8.41 0.20
CA ALA A 159 -22.24 -7.54 -0.21
C ALA A 159 -21.75 -6.09 -0.42
N TRP A 160 -20.91 -5.58 0.48
CA TRP A 160 -20.27 -4.28 0.35
C TRP A 160 -19.43 -4.19 -0.92
N VAL A 161 -18.62 -5.21 -1.24
CA VAL A 161 -17.78 -5.26 -2.44
C VAL A 161 -18.63 -5.21 -3.70
N ILE A 162 -19.71 -6.00 -3.76
CA ILE A 162 -20.65 -5.97 -4.89
C ILE A 162 -21.26 -4.58 -5.07
N GLU A 163 -21.69 -3.92 -3.99
CA GLU A 163 -22.27 -2.58 -4.08
C GLU A 163 -21.23 -1.53 -4.51
N ARG A 164 -20.00 -1.64 -4.01
CA ARG A 164 -18.91 -0.74 -4.39
C ARG A 164 -18.53 -0.88 -5.86
N ILE A 165 -18.48 -2.10 -6.39
CA ILE A 165 -18.21 -2.36 -7.83
C ILE A 165 -19.25 -1.63 -8.71
N ARG A 166 -20.52 -1.56 -8.28
CA ARG A 166 -21.59 -0.92 -9.05
C ARG A 166 -21.37 0.59 -9.21
N THR A 167 -20.77 1.22 -8.21
CA THR A 167 -20.60 2.67 -8.13
C THR A 167 -19.21 3.15 -8.53
N THR A 168 -18.23 2.25 -8.62
CA THR A 168 -16.86 2.60 -9.02
C THR A 168 -16.76 2.88 -10.54
N ALA A 169 -15.70 3.59 -10.94
CA ALA A 169 -15.45 3.98 -12.33
C ALA A 169 -15.30 2.77 -13.26
N TYR A 170 -15.60 2.96 -14.56
CA TYR A 170 -15.55 1.90 -15.56
C TYR A 170 -14.17 1.23 -15.63
N ASP A 171 -13.09 2.00 -15.71
CA ASP A 171 -11.73 1.48 -15.83
C ASP A 171 -11.34 0.61 -14.63
N THR A 172 -11.66 1.06 -13.41
CA THR A 172 -11.48 0.27 -12.19
C THR A 172 -12.26 -1.03 -12.25
N ARG A 173 -13.53 -0.97 -12.69
CA ARG A 173 -14.41 -2.14 -12.78
C ARG A 173 -13.88 -3.20 -13.76
N VAL A 174 -13.36 -2.77 -14.91
CA VAL A 174 -12.73 -3.68 -15.88
C VAL A 174 -11.57 -4.45 -15.22
N LYS A 175 -10.72 -3.76 -14.45
CA LYS A 175 -9.61 -4.42 -13.75
C LYS A 175 -10.05 -5.38 -12.64
N VAL A 176 -11.14 -5.06 -11.95
CA VAL A 176 -11.75 -5.99 -10.97
C VAL A 176 -12.27 -7.24 -11.68
N PHE A 177 -12.89 -7.11 -12.85
CA PHE A 177 -13.36 -8.25 -13.65
C PHE A 177 -12.19 -9.12 -14.15
N GLU A 178 -11.10 -8.52 -14.64
CA GLU A 178 -9.87 -9.25 -14.98
C GLU A 178 -9.35 -10.06 -13.78
N SER A 179 -9.37 -9.47 -12.58
CA SER A 179 -8.94 -10.16 -11.35
C SER A 179 -9.89 -11.29 -10.94
N ALA A 180 -11.19 -11.12 -11.17
CA ALA A 180 -12.21 -12.15 -10.91
C ALA A 180 -12.08 -13.35 -11.86
N ASP A 181 -11.58 -13.14 -13.09
CA ASP A 181 -11.28 -14.24 -14.02
C ASP A 181 -10.10 -15.08 -13.51
N ILE A 182 -9.04 -14.42 -13.06
CA ILE A 182 -7.83 -15.08 -12.53
C ILE A 182 -8.15 -15.91 -11.28
N THR A 183 -9.03 -15.38 -10.42
CA THR A 183 -9.34 -15.96 -9.09
C THR A 183 -10.55 -16.89 -9.08
N GLY A 184 -11.23 -17.08 -10.23
CA GLY A 184 -12.40 -17.94 -10.33
C GLY A 184 -13.70 -17.36 -9.74
N VAL A 185 -13.72 -16.06 -9.43
CA VAL A 185 -14.87 -15.36 -8.82
C VAL A 185 -15.88 -14.86 -9.88
N LYS A 186 -15.57 -15.01 -11.18
CA LYS A 186 -16.41 -14.59 -12.31
C LYS A 186 -17.89 -14.92 -12.15
N LEU A 187 -18.24 -16.20 -11.92
CA LEU A 187 -19.64 -16.62 -11.84
C LEU A 187 -20.39 -15.91 -10.71
N THR A 188 -19.74 -15.68 -9.57
CA THR A 188 -20.30 -14.94 -8.44
C THR A 188 -20.65 -13.51 -8.84
N LEU A 189 -19.74 -12.83 -9.54
CA LEU A 189 -20.00 -11.48 -10.06
C LEU A 189 -21.14 -11.48 -11.08
N CYS A 190 -21.19 -12.46 -11.97
CA CYS A 190 -22.23 -12.60 -12.99
C CYS A 190 -23.64 -12.77 -12.41
N VAL A 191 -23.75 -13.44 -11.25
CA VAL A 191 -25.03 -13.65 -10.56
C VAL A 191 -25.41 -12.44 -9.71
N ARG A 192 -24.45 -11.78 -9.05
CA ARG A 192 -24.74 -10.75 -8.04
C ARG A 192 -24.79 -9.31 -8.58
N LEU A 193 -24.18 -9.04 -9.74
CA LEU A 193 -24.19 -7.71 -10.35
C LEU A 193 -25.33 -7.53 -11.35
N PRO A 194 -25.81 -6.29 -11.58
CA PRO A 194 -26.86 -6.02 -12.57
C PRO A 194 -26.47 -6.51 -13.96
N TRP A 195 -27.36 -7.28 -14.61
CA TRP A 195 -27.07 -7.88 -15.92
C TRP A 195 -26.60 -6.87 -16.97
N GLY A 196 -27.18 -5.66 -17.02
CA GLY A 196 -26.74 -4.62 -17.96
C GLY A 196 -25.27 -4.21 -17.80
N MET A 197 -24.70 -4.37 -16.61
CA MET A 197 -23.31 -4.07 -16.30
C MET A 197 -22.37 -5.21 -16.71
N VAL A 198 -22.77 -6.46 -16.49
CA VAL A 198 -21.91 -7.62 -16.65
C VAL A 198 -22.20 -8.44 -17.91
N LYS A 199 -23.21 -8.08 -18.71
CA LYS A 199 -23.63 -8.82 -19.91
C LYS A 199 -22.48 -9.17 -20.85
N ASN A 200 -21.57 -8.23 -21.12
CA ASN A 200 -20.45 -8.48 -22.04
C ASN A 200 -19.36 -9.33 -21.37
N TYR A 201 -19.13 -9.10 -20.08
CA TYR A 201 -18.16 -9.84 -19.27
C TYR A 201 -18.57 -11.31 -19.06
N CYS A 202 -19.85 -11.57 -18.83
CA CYS A 202 -20.39 -12.90 -18.50
C CYS A 202 -20.77 -13.76 -19.70
N ARG A 203 -20.69 -13.22 -20.92
CA ARG A 203 -20.98 -13.94 -22.16
C ARG A 203 -19.74 -14.48 -22.86
N GLY A 204 -18.59 -13.83 -22.65
CA GLY A 204 -17.28 -14.36 -23.03
C GLY A 204 -16.78 -15.32 -21.99
#